data_AF-A0A0L0UKA8-F1
#
_entry.id   AF-A0A0L0UKA8-F1
#
_cell.length_a   1.000
_cell.length_b   1.000
_cell.length_c   1.000
_cell.angle_alpha   90.00
_cell.angle_beta   90.00
_cell.angle_gamma   90.00
#
_symmetry.space_group_name_H-M   'P 1'
#
loop_
_entity.id
_entity.type
_entity.pdbx_description
1 polymer ?
#
loop_
_entity_poly.entity_id
_entity_poly.type
_entity_poly.pdbx_seq_one_letter_code
_entity_poly.pdbx_strand_id
1 'polypeptide(L)'
;MTEILTNSKAVMMQALADATPETSSKIFDALNKSIGIFCLSEKPDSELMWSHYADSHQGFVIEFETECSFFNQRRSEVDELRHIRK
;
A
#
# COMPACT_ATOMS: atom_id res chain seq x y z
N MET A 1 -35.43 -9.11 -32.01
CA MET A 1 -35.14 -7.88 -31.21
C MET A 1 -34.22 -8.19 -30.03
N THR A 2 -34.38 -9.34 -29.36
CA THR A 2 -33.52 -9.81 -28.26
C THR A 2 -32.08 -10.14 -28.70
N GLU A 3 -31.87 -10.79 -29.85
CA GLU A 3 -30.51 -11.17 -30.32
C GLU A 3 -29.59 -9.96 -30.59
N ILE A 4 -30.12 -8.87 -31.12
CA ILE A 4 -29.35 -7.63 -31.39
C ILE A 4 -28.86 -7.00 -30.09
N LEU A 5 -29.69 -7.04 -29.03
CA LEU A 5 -29.34 -6.54 -27.70
C LEU A 5 -28.33 -7.46 -26.99
N THR A 6 -28.40 -8.77 -27.22
CA THR A 6 -27.43 -9.73 -26.68
C THR A 6 -26.06 -9.54 -27.32
N ASN A 7 -26.01 -9.33 -28.64
CA ASN A 7 -24.76 -9.17 -29.37
C ASN A 7 -24.08 -7.83 -29.06
N SER A 8 -24.85 -6.75 -28.89
CA SER A 8 -24.31 -5.45 -28.49
C SER A 8 -23.75 -5.44 -27.05
N LYS A 9 -24.38 -6.18 -26.13
CA LYS A 9 -23.86 -6.36 -24.76
C LYS A 9 -22.56 -7.17 -24.76
N ALA A 10 -22.46 -8.22 -25.56
CA ALA A 10 -21.24 -9.02 -25.69
C ALA A 10 -20.07 -8.19 -26.25
N VAL A 11 -20.33 -7.38 -27.27
CA VAL A 11 -19.33 -6.46 -27.85
C VAL A 11 -18.89 -5.39 -26.83
N MET A 12 -19.83 -4.82 -26.06
CA MET A 12 -19.49 -3.86 -25.00
C MET A 12 -18.66 -4.49 -23.88
N MET A 13 -19.01 -5.71 -23.44
CA MET A 13 -18.25 -6.43 -22.41
C MET A 13 -16.86 -6.83 -22.90
N GLN A 14 -16.74 -7.23 -24.17
CA GLN A 14 -15.45 -7.52 -24.79
C GLN A 14 -14.58 -6.26 -24.88
N ALA A 15 -15.14 -5.12 -25.32
CA ALA A 15 -14.40 -3.86 -25.36
C ALA A 15 -13.96 -3.38 -23.96
N LEU A 16 -14.76 -3.63 -22.92
CA LEU A 16 -14.36 -3.38 -21.53
C LEU A 16 -13.24 -4.34 -21.09
N ALA A 17 -13.33 -5.62 -21.42
CA ALA A 17 -12.29 -6.62 -21.17
C ALA A 17 -10.97 -6.26 -21.87
N ASP A 18 -11.03 -5.84 -23.13
CA ASP A 18 -9.87 -5.46 -23.93
C ASP A 18 -9.25 -4.15 -23.45
N ALA A 19 -10.01 -3.27 -22.79
CA ALA A 19 -9.51 -2.03 -22.17
C ALA A 19 -9.05 -2.22 -20.70
N THR A 20 -9.26 -3.40 -20.10
CA THR A 20 -8.93 -3.63 -18.68
C THR A 20 -7.43 -3.68 -18.35
N PRO A 21 -6.52 -4.21 -19.19
CA PRO A 21 -5.09 -4.27 -18.85
C PRO A 21 -4.46 -2.88 -18.77
N GLU A 22 -4.75 -2.00 -19.72
CA GLU A 22 -4.21 -0.65 -19.79
C GLU A 22 -4.79 0.24 -18.69
N THR A 23 -6.07 0.03 -18.36
CA THR A 23 -6.72 0.73 -17.25
C THR A 23 -6.12 0.30 -15.91
N SER A 24 -5.92 -0.99 -15.70
CA SER A 24 -5.25 -1.54 -14.51
C SER A 24 -3.84 -0.97 -14.36
N SER A 25 -3.04 -1.00 -15.42
CA SER A 25 -1.68 -0.43 -15.43
C SER A 25 -1.69 1.06 -15.05
N LYS A 26 -2.58 1.87 -15.63
CA LYS A 26 -2.72 3.29 -15.28
C LYS A 26 -3.12 3.52 -13.82
N ILE A 27 -3.97 2.66 -13.25
CA ILE A 27 -4.33 2.72 -11.83
C ILE A 27 -3.10 2.40 -10.97
N PHE A 28 -2.37 1.34 -11.26
CA PHE A 28 -1.14 1.00 -10.54
C PHE A 28 -0.09 2.11 -10.64
N ASP A 29 0.11 2.69 -11.82
CA ASP A 29 1.03 3.82 -12.02
C ASP A 29 0.62 5.04 -11.18
N ALA A 30 -0.68 5.33 -11.09
CA ALA A 30 -1.18 6.42 -10.27
C ALA A 30 -0.99 6.13 -8.76
N LEU A 31 -1.26 4.91 -8.32
CA LEU A 31 -1.06 4.49 -6.93
C LEU A 31 0.42 4.51 -6.56
N ASN A 32 1.31 3.96 -7.38
CA ASN A 32 2.76 3.96 -7.13
C ASN A 32 3.35 5.37 -7.03
N LYS A 33 2.76 6.35 -7.72
CA LYS A 33 3.18 7.76 -7.63
C LYS A 33 2.67 8.47 -6.37
N SER A 34 1.62 7.96 -5.74
CA SER A 34 0.93 8.65 -4.64
C SER A 34 1.03 7.92 -3.29
N ILE A 35 1.33 6.63 -3.31
CA ILE A 35 1.39 5.77 -2.14
C ILE A 35 2.81 5.22 -2.00
N GLY A 36 3.41 5.46 -0.84
CA GLY A 36 4.64 4.80 -0.42
C GLY A 36 4.36 3.89 0.78
N ILE A 37 5.12 2.81 0.89
CA ILE A 37 5.17 2.00 2.10
C ILE A 37 6.41 2.40 2.88
N PHE A 38 6.23 2.71 4.16
CA PHE A 38 7.33 2.95 5.08
C PHE A 38 7.36 1.81 6.10
N CYS A 39 8.45 1.04 6.10
CA CYS A 39 8.63 -0.11 6.98
C CYS A 39 9.67 0.19 8.05
N LEU A 40 9.35 -0.17 9.30
CA LEU A 40 10.23 -0.05 10.46
C LEU A 40 10.32 -1.39 11.19
N SER A 41 11.26 -1.52 12.12
CA SER A 41 11.47 -2.70 12.96
C SER A 41 11.47 -2.29 14.44
N GLU A 42 10.81 -3.07 15.29
CA GLU A 42 10.91 -2.95 16.75
C GLU A 42 12.22 -3.53 17.31
N LYS A 43 12.99 -4.25 16.47
CA LYS A 43 14.30 -4.83 16.83
C LYS A 43 15.42 -3.96 16.28
N PRO A 44 16.00 -3.04 17.08
CA PRO A 44 17.07 -2.16 16.63
C PRO A 44 18.39 -2.90 16.43
N ASP A 45 18.53 -4.14 16.90
CA ASP A 45 19.73 -4.97 16.88
C ASP A 45 19.61 -6.16 15.89
N SER A 46 18.69 -6.08 14.94
CA SER A 46 18.54 -7.13 13.92
C SER A 46 19.78 -7.21 13.01
N GLU A 47 20.62 -8.22 13.21
CA GLU A 47 21.85 -8.45 12.41
C GLU A 47 21.60 -8.41 10.91
N LEU A 48 20.50 -9.02 10.45
CA LEU A 48 20.12 -9.01 9.03
C LEU A 48 19.77 -7.59 8.53
N MET A 49 19.11 -6.77 9.35
CA MET A 49 18.82 -5.39 8.97
C MET A 49 20.10 -4.57 8.94
N TRP A 50 20.99 -4.77 9.91
CA TRP A 50 22.29 -4.09 9.96
C TRP A 50 23.22 -4.47 8.80
N SER A 51 23.15 -5.69 8.30
CA SER A 51 23.95 -6.11 7.13
C SER A 51 23.42 -5.56 5.81
N HIS A 52 22.10 -5.39 5.66
CA HIS A 52 21.47 -4.97 4.39
C HIS A 52 21.09 -3.49 4.31
N TYR A 53 20.77 -2.85 5.44
CA TYR A 53 20.25 -1.48 5.48
C TYR A 53 21.20 -0.48 6.15
N ALA A 54 22.28 -0.93 6.81
CA ALA A 54 23.35 -0.06 7.33
C ALA A 54 24.65 -0.25 6.53
N ASP A 55 25.74 0.40 6.96
CA ASP A 55 27.06 0.24 6.34
C ASP A 55 27.73 -1.04 6.85
N SER A 56 27.19 -2.20 6.46
CA SER A 56 27.69 -3.52 6.85
C SER A 56 27.93 -3.65 8.37
N HIS A 57 26.88 -3.42 9.17
CA HIS A 57 26.91 -3.41 10.64
C HIS A 57 27.54 -2.16 11.30
N GLN A 58 27.77 -1.08 10.56
CA GLN A 58 28.20 0.21 11.12
C GLN A 58 27.19 1.32 10.83
N GLY A 59 26.98 2.20 11.81
CA GLY A 59 26.04 3.32 11.70
C GLY A 59 25.32 3.64 13.00
N PHE A 60 24.14 4.24 12.88
CA PHE A 60 23.26 4.57 13.99
C PHE A 60 21.80 4.29 13.63
N VAL A 61 20.98 4.05 14.65
CA VAL A 61 19.54 3.83 14.51
C VAL A 61 18.81 5.09 14.98
N ILE A 62 17.74 5.43 14.27
CA ILE A 62 16.77 6.44 14.71
C ILE A 62 15.54 5.71 15.20
N GLU A 63 15.20 5.92 16.46
CA GLU A 63 14.02 5.34 17.09
C GLU A 63 12.90 6.39 17.21
N PHE A 64 11.66 5.92 17.13
CA PHE A 64 10.48 6.72 17.41
C PHE A 64 9.90 6.33 18.76
N GLU A 65 9.61 7.33 19.61
CA GLU A 65 8.85 7.12 20.83
C GLU A 65 7.39 6.77 20.49
N THR A 66 7.05 5.49 20.63
CA THR A 66 5.75 4.94 20.22
C THR A 66 4.59 5.37 21.12
N GLU A 67 4.87 5.76 22.36
CA GLU A 67 3.83 6.17 23.32
C GLU A 67 3.50 7.67 23.24
N CYS A 68 4.09 8.41 22.31
CA CYS A 68 3.76 9.82 22.11
C CYS A 68 2.36 10.01 21.51
N SER A 69 1.71 11.14 21.81
CA SER A 69 0.35 11.45 21.36
C SER A 69 0.18 11.44 19.83
N PHE A 70 1.27 11.66 19.08
CA PHE A 70 1.26 11.57 17.63
C PHE A 70 0.82 10.19 17.12
N PHE A 71 1.20 9.10 17.80
CA PHE A 71 0.84 7.73 17.41
C PHE A 71 -0.47 7.24 18.05
N ASN A 72 -1.26 8.12 18.68
CA ASN A 72 -2.56 7.79 19.25
C ASN A 72 -3.58 8.91 18.97
N GLN A 73 -3.99 9.01 17.71
CA GLN A 73 -4.91 10.03 17.21
C GLN A 73 -6.26 9.44 16.78
N ARG A 74 -6.76 8.45 17.53
CA ARG A 74 -8.04 7.79 17.23
C ARG A 74 -9.17 8.81 17.14
N ARG A 75 -9.98 8.75 16.08
CA ARG A 75 -11.17 9.62 15.91
C ARG A 75 -12.47 8.97 16.34
N SER A 76 -12.46 7.67 16.63
CA SER A 76 -13.60 6.92 17.13
C SER A 76 -13.11 5.65 17.83
N GLU A 77 -14.02 4.94 18.49
CA GLU A 77 -13.73 3.66 19.17
C GLU A 77 -13.32 2.55 18.19
N VAL A 78 -13.80 2.60 16.94
CA VAL A 78 -13.53 1.64 15.87
C VAL A 78 -12.48 2.14 14.87
N ASP A 79 -11.58 3.03 15.30
CA ASP A 79 -10.56 3.61 14.43
C ASP A 79 -9.33 2.69 14.26
N GLU A 80 -9.14 2.26 13.03
CA GLU A 80 -8.12 1.30 12.60
C GLU A 80 -6.81 1.96 12.15
N LEU A 81 -6.79 3.25 11.77
CA LEU A 81 -5.67 3.82 10.99
C LEU A 81 -4.75 4.76 11.76
N ARG A 82 -5.21 5.33 12.89
CA ARG A 82 -4.52 6.43 13.57
C ARG A 82 -3.89 6.04 14.89
N HIS A 83 -3.55 4.77 15.03
CA HIS A 83 -2.86 4.25 16.19
C HIS A 83 -1.89 3.13 15.83
N ILE A 84 -0.83 2.95 16.63
CA ILE A 84 0.06 1.80 16.50
C ILE A 84 -0.69 0.55 16.95
N ARG A 85 -0.65 -0.49 16.12
CA ARG A 85 -1.13 -1.83 16.44
C ARG A 85 0.08 -2.69 16.78
N LYS A 86 0.04 -3.36 17.93
CA LYS A 86 1.04 -4.34 18.36
C LYS A 86 0.50 -5.75 18.14
#